data_AF-A0A0D1Z1Y5-F1
#
_entry.id   AF-A0A0D1Z1Y5-F1
#
_cell.length_a   1.000
_cell.length_b   1.000
_cell.length_c   1.000
_cell.angle_alpha   90.00
_cell.angle_beta   90.00
_cell.angle_gamma   90.00
#
_symmetry.space_group_name_H-M   'P 1'
#
loop_
_entity.id
_entity.type
_entity.pdbx_description
1 polymer ?
#
loop_
_entity_poly.entity_id
_entity_poly.type
_entity_poly.pdbx_seq_one_letter_code
_entity_poly.pdbx_strand_id
1 'polypeptide(L)'
;MKEWKPRPKPKRKLRIGVMESDGVVMPHPPIIRALRATTDLLRAAGHDVIDFEPYESQKAWDIARDAARDDYKKAYLRHWNETATKTKSKQPIDVLLCPCAPSASFPHDFLPWWGYGSQFNMLDYPGVIIPVGAVDKILD
;
A
#
# COMPACT_ATOMS: atom_id res chain seq x y z
N MET A 1 18.48 22.44 -4.85
CA MET A 1 17.11 22.47 -5.41
C MET A 1 17.26 22.70 -6.92
N LYS A 2 16.69 21.85 -7.79
CA LYS A 2 16.81 22.06 -9.25
C LYS A 2 16.00 23.30 -9.64
N GLU A 3 16.63 24.21 -10.38
CA GLU A 3 16.00 25.43 -10.86
C GLU A 3 14.88 25.11 -11.87
N TRP A 4 13.73 25.77 -11.72
CA TRP A 4 12.59 25.57 -12.60
C TRP A 4 12.87 26.16 -13.99
N LYS A 5 12.75 25.33 -15.03
CA LYS A 5 12.88 25.78 -16.43
C LYS A 5 11.50 26.15 -16.98
N PRO A 6 11.22 27.43 -17.29
CA PRO A 6 9.93 27.84 -17.80
C PRO A 6 9.64 27.19 -19.15
N ARG A 7 8.43 26.65 -19.31
CA ARG A 7 7.95 26.09 -20.59
C ARG A 7 7.20 27.17 -21.38
N PRO A 8 7.32 27.20 -22.72
CA PRO A 8 6.59 28.15 -23.54
C PRO A 8 5.07 27.98 -23.36
N LYS A 9 4.35 29.10 -23.34
CA LYS A 9 2.90 29.09 -23.18
C LYS A 9 2.23 28.38 -24.36
N PRO A 10 1.18 27.57 -24.13
CA PRO A 10 0.39 26.98 -25.21
C PRO A 10 -0.19 28.07 -26.12
N LYS A 11 -0.09 27.89 -27.44
CA LYS A 11 -0.66 28.84 -28.42
C LYS A 11 -2.18 28.76 -28.56
N ARG A 12 -2.83 27.75 -27.94
CA ARG A 12 -4.28 27.49 -28.02
C ARG A 12 -4.91 27.45 -26.65
N LYS A 13 -6.22 27.70 -26.59
CA LYS A 13 -7.02 27.37 -25.41
C LYS A 13 -7.01 25.86 -25.17
N LEU A 14 -7.03 25.47 -23.90
CA LEU A 14 -6.97 24.07 -23.47
C LEU A 14 -8.35 23.67 -22.98
N ARG A 15 -8.64 22.37 -23.05
CA ARG A 15 -9.82 21.71 -22.48
C ARG A 15 -9.30 20.88 -21.32
N ILE A 16 -9.71 21.19 -20.10
CA ILE A 16 -9.11 20.65 -18.87
C ILE A 16 -10.23 20.08 -18.02
N GLY A 17 -10.16 18.77 -17.75
CA GLY A 17 -11.02 18.14 -16.74
C GLY A 17 -10.43 18.32 -15.35
N VAL A 18 -11.24 18.74 -14.39
CA VAL A 18 -10.86 18.89 -12.99
C VAL A 18 -11.64 17.89 -12.14
N MET A 19 -10.92 17.01 -11.46
CA MET A 19 -11.46 16.03 -10.52
C MET A 19 -11.11 16.48 -9.11
N GLU A 20 -12.11 16.93 -8.34
CA GLU A 20 -11.89 17.42 -6.97
C GLU A 20 -11.69 16.28 -5.96
N SER A 21 -12.36 15.16 -6.19
CA SER A 21 -12.25 13.92 -5.42
C SER A 21 -12.43 12.74 -6.35
N ASP A 22 -11.78 11.62 -6.07
CA ASP A 22 -11.97 10.36 -6.80
C ASP A 22 -13.18 9.55 -6.29
N GLY A 23 -13.86 10.03 -5.25
CA GLY A 23 -14.99 9.36 -4.59
C GLY A 23 -14.59 8.24 -3.62
N VAL A 24 -13.29 7.92 -3.52
CA VAL A 24 -12.74 6.88 -2.63
C VAL A 24 -12.11 7.52 -1.40
N VAL A 25 -11.29 8.57 -1.60
CA VAL A 25 -10.65 9.32 -0.52
C VAL A 25 -10.82 10.81 -0.74
N MET A 26 -11.39 11.50 0.24
CA MET A 26 -11.52 12.96 0.20
C MET A 26 -10.16 13.63 0.46
N PRO A 27 -9.68 14.51 -0.44
CA PRO A 27 -8.46 15.27 -0.20
C PRO A 27 -8.62 16.26 0.96
N HIS A 28 -7.52 16.56 1.65
CA HIS A 28 -7.56 17.53 2.75
C HIS A 28 -7.89 18.95 2.25
N PRO A 29 -8.50 19.81 3.10
CA PRO A 29 -8.91 21.17 2.73
C PRO A 29 -7.83 22.04 2.04
N PRO A 30 -6.53 21.98 2.40
CA PRO A 30 -5.50 22.75 1.70
C PRO A 30 -5.32 22.34 0.24
N ILE A 31 -5.50 21.06 -0.07
CA ILE A 31 -5.37 20.51 -1.43
C ILE A 31 -6.56 20.96 -2.28
N ILE A 32 -7.78 20.84 -1.75
CA ILE A 32 -9.01 21.31 -2.40
C ILE A 32 -8.91 22.81 -2.70
N ARG A 33 -8.45 23.60 -1.73
CA ARG A 33 -8.26 25.05 -1.90
C ARG A 33 -7.28 25.38 -3.03
N ALA A 34 -6.13 24.71 -3.06
CA ALA A 34 -5.12 24.92 -4.11
C ALA A 34 -5.64 24.51 -5.49
N LEU A 35 -6.40 23.41 -5.57
CA LEU A 35 -7.02 22.96 -6.81
C LEU A 35 -8.02 23.98 -7.34
N ARG A 36 -8.95 24.45 -6.49
CA ARG A 36 -9.95 25.47 -6.86
C ARG A 36 -9.31 26.77 -7.32
N ALA A 37 -8.32 27.28 -6.59
CA ALA A 37 -7.59 28.48 -6.99
C ALA A 37 -6.92 28.33 -8.37
N THR A 38 -6.39 27.14 -8.66
CA THR A 38 -5.79 26.84 -9.98
C THR A 38 -6.85 26.80 -11.07
N THR A 39 -7.99 26.16 -10.81
CA THR A 39 -9.14 26.10 -11.72
C THR A 39 -9.64 27.51 -12.08
N ASP A 40 -9.73 28.41 -11.10
CA ASP A 40 -10.17 29.79 -11.32
C ASP A 40 -9.18 30.57 -12.20
N LEU A 41 -7.87 30.41 -11.96
CA LEU A 41 -6.83 31.00 -12.81
C LEU A 41 -6.88 30.45 -14.24
N LEU A 42 -7.15 29.16 -14.42
CA LEU A 42 -7.28 28.54 -15.74
C LEU A 42 -8.52 29.06 -16.48
N ARG A 43 -9.65 29.20 -15.80
CA ARG A 43 -10.88 29.82 -16.35
C ARG A 43 -10.62 31.28 -16.74
N ALA A 44 -9.99 32.06 -15.88
CA ALA A 44 -9.64 33.47 -16.14
C ALA A 44 -8.68 33.63 -17.33
N ALA A 45 -7.76 32.67 -17.54
CA ALA A 45 -6.90 32.63 -18.71
C ALA A 45 -7.65 32.21 -20.01
N GLY A 46 -8.95 31.94 -19.93
CA GLY A 46 -9.83 31.57 -21.05
C GLY A 46 -9.67 30.12 -21.51
N HIS A 47 -9.20 29.23 -20.65
CA HIS A 47 -9.26 27.79 -20.89
C HIS A 47 -10.68 27.26 -20.64
N ASP A 48 -11.06 26.22 -21.37
CA ASP A 48 -12.29 25.48 -21.14
C ASP A 48 -12.03 24.47 -20.02
N VAL A 49 -12.66 24.69 -18.87
CA VAL A 49 -12.41 23.90 -17.67
C VAL A 49 -13.73 23.27 -17.23
N ILE A 50 -13.78 21.94 -17.30
CA ILE A 50 -14.96 21.14 -17.00
C ILE A 50 -14.74 20.35 -15.71
N ASP A 51 -15.81 20.15 -14.97
CA ASP A 51 -15.79 19.21 -13.85
C ASP A 51 -15.77 17.79 -14.41
N PHE A 52 -14.78 17.00 -14.00
CA PHE A 52 -14.59 15.62 -14.47
C PHE A 52 -15.08 14.66 -13.40
N GLU A 53 -16.12 13.91 -13.72
CA GLU A 53 -16.64 12.84 -12.87
C GLU A 53 -15.65 11.65 -12.88
N PRO A 54 -15.18 11.17 -11.73
CA PRO A 54 -14.31 10.00 -11.65
C PRO A 54 -15.00 8.77 -12.24
N TYR A 55 -14.30 8.03 -13.10
CA TYR A 55 -14.84 6.81 -13.69
C TYR A 55 -14.41 5.58 -12.91
N GLU A 56 -15.35 4.97 -12.18
CA GLU A 56 -15.18 3.69 -11.47
C GLU A 56 -13.90 3.60 -10.59
N SER A 57 -13.47 4.70 -9.96
CA SER A 57 -12.23 4.75 -9.16
C SER A 57 -12.15 3.69 -8.06
N GLN A 58 -13.27 3.43 -7.37
CA GLN A 58 -13.36 2.40 -6.34
C GLN A 58 -13.10 0.99 -6.91
N LYS A 59 -13.72 0.66 -8.04
CA LYS A 59 -13.55 -0.63 -8.71
C LYS A 59 -12.13 -0.81 -9.22
N ALA A 60 -11.50 0.26 -9.75
CA ALA A 60 -10.10 0.21 -10.15
C ALA A 60 -9.19 -0.10 -8.95
N TRP A 61 -9.48 0.49 -7.79
CA TRP A 61 -8.75 0.22 -6.55
C TRP A 61 -9.00 -1.20 -6.03
N ASP A 62 -10.24 -1.68 -6.04
CA ASP A 62 -10.59 -3.04 -5.63
C ASP A 62 -9.92 -4.09 -6.52
N ILE A 63 -9.94 -3.92 -7.85
CA ILE A 63 -9.23 -4.81 -8.78
C ILE A 63 -7.72 -4.83 -8.48
N ALA A 64 -7.12 -3.65 -8.28
CA ALA A 64 -5.68 -3.54 -8.04
C ALA A 64 -5.27 -4.16 -6.70
N ARG A 65 -6.07 -3.96 -5.66
CA ARG A 65 -5.83 -4.51 -4.32
C ARG A 65 -6.06 -6.02 -4.30
N ASP A 66 -7.16 -6.48 -4.88
CA ASP A 66 -7.63 -7.85 -4.69
C ASP A 66 -6.89 -8.83 -5.59
N ALA A 67 -6.57 -8.47 -6.84
CA ALA A 67 -5.91 -9.40 -7.77
C ALA A 67 -4.51 -9.83 -7.28
N ALA A 68 -3.65 -8.86 -6.94
CA ALA A 68 -2.29 -9.17 -6.49
C ALA A 68 -2.28 -9.92 -5.14
N ARG A 69 -3.19 -9.54 -4.25
CA ARG A 69 -3.33 -10.18 -2.93
C ARG A 69 -3.88 -11.59 -3.04
N ASP A 70 -4.87 -11.82 -3.90
CA ASP A 70 -5.46 -13.14 -4.12
C ASP A 70 -4.48 -14.10 -4.76
N ASP A 71 -3.69 -13.63 -5.74
CA ASP A 71 -2.66 -14.46 -6.36
C ASP A 71 -1.60 -14.88 -5.35
N TYR A 72 -1.18 -13.96 -4.48
CA TYR A 72 -0.29 -14.28 -3.36
C TYR A 72 -0.90 -15.30 -2.40
N LYS A 73 -2.15 -15.10 -1.97
CA LYS A 73 -2.87 -16.04 -1.09
C LYS A 73 -2.99 -17.43 -1.69
N LYS A 74 -3.33 -17.53 -2.98
CA LYS A 74 -3.43 -18.81 -3.70
C LYS A 74 -2.07 -19.50 -3.79
N ALA A 75 -1.01 -18.76 -4.11
CA ALA A 75 0.35 -19.29 -4.16
C ALA A 75 0.80 -19.80 -2.79
N TYR A 76 0.49 -19.05 -1.73
CA TYR A 76 0.84 -19.43 -0.36
C TYR A 76 0.07 -20.68 0.10
N LEU A 77 -1.22 -20.78 -0.20
CA LEU A 77 -2.02 -21.96 0.12
C LEU A 77 -1.49 -23.22 -0.58
N ARG A 78 -1.07 -23.10 -1.86
CA ARG A 78 -0.41 -24.21 -2.57
C ARG A 78 0.87 -24.62 -1.85
N HIS A 79 1.71 -23.66 -1.49
CA HIS A 79 2.94 -23.94 -0.74
C HIS A 79 2.68 -24.62 0.60
N TRP A 80 1.65 -24.18 1.33
CA TRP A 80 1.20 -24.80 2.57
C TRP A 80 0.78 -26.25 2.34
N ASN A 81 -0.04 -26.52 1.33
CA ASN A 81 -0.49 -27.88 1.00
C ASN A 81 0.66 -28.79 0.54
N GLU A 82 1.64 -28.26 -0.18
CA GLU A 82 2.84 -29.00 -0.61
C GLU A 82 3.69 -29.50 0.57
N THR A 83 3.55 -28.93 1.77
CA THR A 83 4.24 -29.44 2.96
C THR A 83 3.85 -30.89 3.29
N ALA A 84 2.68 -31.35 2.83
CA ALA A 84 2.25 -32.76 2.90
C ALA A 84 3.26 -33.73 2.26
N THR A 85 4.06 -33.27 1.28
CA THR A 85 5.11 -34.10 0.68
C THR A 85 6.24 -34.42 1.66
N LYS A 86 6.49 -33.49 2.61
CA LYS A 86 7.59 -33.53 3.59
C LYS A 86 7.16 -34.13 4.93
N THR A 87 5.88 -34.04 5.28
CA THR A 87 5.38 -34.61 6.55
C THR A 87 5.28 -36.13 6.47
N LYS A 88 5.52 -36.80 7.62
CA LYS A 88 5.36 -38.25 7.74
C LYS A 88 3.90 -38.68 7.58
N SER A 89 2.96 -37.85 8.05
CA SER A 89 1.51 -38.08 7.96
C SER A 89 0.94 -37.92 6.55
N LYS A 90 1.71 -37.38 5.60
CA LYS A 90 1.23 -36.99 4.27
C LYS A 90 0.09 -35.98 4.30
N GLN A 91 0.01 -35.19 5.37
CA GLN A 91 -0.91 -34.07 5.54
C GLN A 91 -0.14 -32.75 5.59
N PRO A 92 -0.73 -31.63 5.15
CA PRO A 92 -0.12 -30.31 5.32
C PRO A 92 0.17 -29.99 6.78
N ILE A 93 1.07 -29.04 7.05
CA ILE A 93 1.29 -28.52 8.40
C ILE A 93 0.01 -27.88 8.97
N ASP A 94 -0.19 -27.96 10.28
CA ASP A 94 -1.33 -27.32 10.95
C ASP A 94 -0.99 -25.91 11.45
N VAL A 95 0.27 -25.70 11.85
CA VAL A 95 0.76 -24.45 12.44
C VAL A 95 2.17 -24.16 11.92
N LEU A 96 2.48 -22.88 11.71
CA LEU A 96 3.83 -22.40 11.43
C LEU A 96 4.40 -21.69 12.66
N LEU A 97 5.53 -22.18 13.16
CA LEU A 97 6.33 -21.48 14.17
C LEU A 97 7.45 -20.71 13.47
N CYS A 98 7.53 -19.40 13.70
CA CYS A 98 8.56 -18.55 13.12
C CYS A 98 8.98 -17.45 14.10
N PRO A 99 10.11 -16.76 13.86
CA PRO A 99 10.48 -15.57 14.62
C PRO A 99 9.41 -14.47 14.48
N CYS A 100 9.17 -13.71 15.55
CA CYS A 100 8.30 -12.53 15.51
C CYS A 100 9.08 -11.25 15.11
N ALA A 101 10.38 -11.20 15.38
CA ALA A 101 11.28 -10.10 15.10
C ALA A 101 12.71 -10.63 14.91
N PRO A 102 13.60 -9.91 14.19
CA PRO A 102 15.00 -10.31 14.02
C PRO A 102 15.89 -10.03 15.24
N SER A 103 15.38 -9.29 16.24
CA SER A 103 16.14 -8.91 17.44
C SER A 103 15.22 -8.88 18.66
N ALA A 104 15.79 -9.11 19.84
CA ALA A 104 15.09 -8.98 21.12
C ALA A 104 14.69 -7.52 21.44
N SER A 105 15.45 -6.54 20.93
CA SER A 105 15.13 -5.12 21.07
C SER A 105 15.83 -4.27 20.00
N PHE A 106 15.38 -3.02 19.85
CA PHE A 106 15.96 -2.04 18.94
C PHE A 106 16.25 -0.73 19.70
N PRO A 107 17.34 -0.01 19.36
CA PRO A 107 17.55 1.34 19.86
C PRO A 107 16.39 2.27 19.48
N HIS A 108 16.22 3.36 20.23
CA HIS A 108 15.29 4.42 19.86
C HIS A 108 15.66 4.99 18.48
N ASP A 109 14.63 5.41 17.72
CA ASP A 109 14.75 5.97 16.37
C ASP A 109 15.37 5.03 15.32
N PHE A 110 15.36 3.73 15.59
CA PHE A 110 15.70 2.70 14.61
C PHE A 110 14.44 2.17 13.91
N LEU A 111 14.50 1.91 12.60
CA LEU A 111 13.42 1.30 11.83
C LEU A 111 13.56 -0.23 11.85
N PRO A 112 12.82 -0.96 12.70
CA PRO A 112 12.92 -2.41 12.75
C PRO A 112 12.37 -3.06 11.47
N TRP A 113 12.95 -4.20 11.09
CA TRP A 113 12.37 -5.04 10.05
C TRP A 113 11.07 -5.67 10.55
N TRP A 114 9.96 -5.31 9.90
CA TRP A 114 8.60 -5.73 10.23
C TRP A 114 8.09 -6.90 9.38
N GLY A 115 8.94 -7.44 8.50
CA GLY A 115 8.53 -8.40 7.47
C GLY A 115 8.06 -9.76 8.00
N TYR A 116 8.46 -10.16 9.22
CA TYR A 116 7.95 -11.40 9.83
C TYR A 116 6.44 -11.35 10.06
N GLY A 117 5.91 -10.21 10.50
CA GLY A 117 4.48 -10.02 10.73
C GLY A 117 3.68 -9.68 9.47
N SER A 118 4.31 -8.99 8.50
CA SER A 118 3.62 -8.48 7.31
C SER A 118 3.00 -9.59 6.45
N GLN A 119 3.64 -10.76 6.41
CA GLN A 119 3.15 -11.93 5.70
C GLN A 119 1.77 -12.37 6.20
N PHE A 120 1.54 -12.40 7.51
CA PHE A 120 0.27 -12.84 8.10
C PHE A 120 -0.85 -11.84 7.86
N ASN A 121 -0.54 -10.54 7.85
CA ASN A 121 -1.48 -9.49 7.46
C ASN A 121 -1.90 -9.63 5.99
N MET A 122 -0.97 -9.99 5.10
CA MET A 122 -1.28 -10.18 3.69
C MET A 122 -2.17 -11.40 3.45
N LEU A 123 -2.01 -12.45 4.26
CA LEU A 123 -2.74 -13.70 4.16
C LEU A 123 -4.08 -13.72 4.90
N ASP A 124 -4.33 -12.77 5.82
CA ASP A 124 -5.40 -12.83 6.83
C ASP A 124 -5.31 -14.08 7.73
N TYR A 125 -4.11 -14.50 8.08
CA TYR A 125 -3.90 -15.66 8.97
C TYR A 125 -3.79 -15.22 10.43
N PRO A 126 -4.40 -15.96 11.38
CA PRO A 126 -4.26 -15.65 12.80
C PRO A 126 -2.82 -15.92 13.26
N GLY A 127 -2.33 -15.08 14.17
CA GLY A 127 -1.00 -15.21 14.77
C GLY A 127 -1.02 -14.95 16.27
N VAL A 128 -0.15 -15.62 17.00
CA VAL A 128 0.04 -15.43 18.45
C VAL A 128 1.53 -15.33 18.76
N ILE A 129 1.88 -14.45 19.70
CA ILE A 129 3.24 -14.33 20.22
C ILE A 129 3.28 -14.99 21.58
N ILE A 130 4.20 -15.95 21.76
CA ILE A 130 4.43 -16.65 23.01
C ILE A 130 5.84 -16.29 23.50
N PRO A 131 5.98 -15.61 24.65
CA PRO A 131 7.29 -15.37 25.25
C PRO A 131 7.92 -16.70 25.69
N VAL A 132 9.13 -16.99 25.22
CA VAL A 132 9.81 -18.28 25.49
C VAL A 132 11.08 -18.16 26.34
N GLY A 133 11.60 -16.94 26.57
CA GLY A 133 12.84 -16.74 27.31
C GLY A 133 13.35 -15.30 27.30
N ALA A 134 14.59 -15.11 27.75
CA ALA A 134 15.31 -13.84 27.77
C ALA A 134 16.72 -14.02 27.17
N VAL A 135 17.34 -12.91 26.74
CA VAL A 135 18.71 -12.90 26.18
C VAL A 135 19.72 -13.28 27.27
N ASP A 136 20.65 -14.18 26.94
CA ASP A 136 21.71 -14.66 27.82
C ASP A 136 23.09 -14.22 27.31
N LYS A 137 23.88 -13.56 28.15
CA LYS A 137 25.18 -12.99 27.77
C LYS A 137 26.27 -14.03 27.42
N ILE A 138 26.09 -15.28 27.84
CA ILE A 138 27.04 -16.36 27.59
C ILE A 138 26.70 -17.05 26.26
N LEU A 139 25.40 -17.13 25.93
CA LEU A 139 24.90 -17.84 24.74
C LEU A 139 24.70 -16.92 23.52
N ASP A 140 24.38 -15.64 23.73
CA ASP A 140 24.00 -14.65 22.70
C ASP A 140 25.02 -13.51 22.51
#